data_AF-A0A852WZQ2-F1
#
_entry.id   AF-A0A852WZQ2-F1
#
_cell.length_a   1.000
_cell.length_b   1.000
_cell.length_c   1.000
_cell.angle_alpha   90.00
_cell.angle_beta   90.00
_cell.angle_gamma   90.00
#
_symmetry.space_group_name_H-M   'P 1'
#
loop_
_entity.id
_entity.type
_entity.pdbx_description
1 polymer ?
#
loop_
_entity_poly.entity_id
_entity_poly.type
_entity_poly.pdbx_seq_one_letter_code
_entity_poly.pdbx_strand_id
1 'polypeptide(L)'
;MRRIRAAVAAALFALILAGCAMASDDGLDEYRTEADRLLGETVALIPANLEPQSGFSESEPRYASKSGGASASDPAWWQARDVLNLAAETDASANAAAAIAVGLTADGWRESTVRETEGGARITDGFRKDLDGGDGTSR
;
A
#
# COMPACT_ATOMS: atom_id res chain seq x y z
N MET A 1 -39.38 -16.96 40.38
CA MET A 1 -39.01 -15.73 39.63
C MET A 1 -37.55 -15.27 39.80
N ARG A 2 -36.86 -15.52 40.92
CA ARG A 2 -35.44 -15.13 41.09
C ARG A 2 -34.44 -15.93 40.22
N ARG A 3 -34.72 -17.22 39.96
CA ARG A 3 -33.83 -18.11 39.21
C ARG A 3 -33.74 -17.79 37.71
N ILE A 4 -34.79 -17.20 37.13
CA ILE A 4 -34.84 -16.82 35.71
C ILE A 4 -34.00 -15.56 35.45
N ARG A 5 -33.92 -14.64 36.43
CA ARG A 5 -33.10 -13.41 36.32
C ARG A 5 -31.60 -13.69 36.32
N ALA A 6 -31.16 -14.75 36.98
CA ALA A 6 -29.74 -15.12 37.04
C ALA A 6 -29.23 -15.73 35.72
N ALA A 7 -30.07 -16.50 35.02
CA ALA A 7 -29.70 -17.10 33.73
C ALA A 7 -29.55 -16.06 32.60
N VAL A 8 -30.37 -15.00 32.62
CA VAL A 8 -30.28 -13.90 31.64
C VAL A 8 -29.02 -13.05 31.84
N ALA A 9 -28.61 -12.82 33.09
CA ALA A 9 -27.40 -12.05 33.40
C ALA A 9 -26.11 -12.78 32.98
N ALA A 10 -26.05 -14.11 33.14
CA ALA A 10 -24.91 -14.91 32.72
C ALA A 10 -24.79 -15.00 31.18
N ALA A 11 -25.91 -15.10 30.47
CA ALA A 11 -25.93 -15.08 29.01
C ALA A 11 -25.51 -13.73 28.41
N LEU A 12 -25.92 -12.61 29.05
CA LEU A 12 -25.46 -11.27 28.66
C LEU A 12 -23.96 -11.08 28.87
N PHE A 13 -23.39 -11.57 29.97
CA PHE A 13 -21.96 -11.45 30.23
C PHE A 13 -21.09 -12.26 29.26
N ALA A 14 -21.54 -13.46 28.87
CA ALA A 14 -20.86 -14.29 27.88
C ALA A 14 -20.87 -13.65 26.47
N LEU A 15 -21.95 -12.95 26.10
CA LEU A 15 -22.04 -12.23 24.81
C LEU A 15 -21.15 -10.98 24.77
N ILE A 16 -20.99 -10.27 25.90
CA ILE A 16 -20.10 -9.10 25.97
C ILE A 16 -18.62 -9.52 25.91
N LEU A 17 -18.26 -10.66 26.54
CA LEU A 17 -16.90 -11.19 26.49
C LEU A 17 -16.54 -11.82 25.13
N ALA A 18 -17.51 -12.40 24.42
CA ALA A 18 -17.31 -12.86 23.03
C ALA A 18 -17.22 -11.69 22.03
N GLY A 19 -17.83 -10.54 22.35
CA GLY A 19 -17.76 -9.32 21.54
C GLY A 19 -16.40 -8.62 21.56
N CYS A 20 -15.49 -8.97 22.48
CA CYS A 20 -14.12 -8.46 22.51
C CYS A 20 -13.10 -9.34 21.75
N ALA A 21 -13.55 -10.45 21.14
CA ALA A 21 -12.69 -11.35 20.38
C ALA A 21 -12.86 -11.22 18.85
N MET A 22 -13.67 -10.26 18.37
CA MET A 22 -13.95 -10.07 16.94
C MET A 22 -13.46 -8.70 16.47
N ALA A 23 -12.70 -8.74 15.37
CA ALA A 23 -12.13 -7.66 14.57
C ALA A 23 -10.71 -7.17 14.96
N SER A 24 -9.70 -8.00 14.69
CA SER A 24 -8.30 -7.55 14.68
C SER A 24 -7.58 -7.78 13.34
N ASP A 25 -8.26 -8.14 12.25
CA ASP A 25 -7.58 -8.88 11.15
C ASP A 25 -7.77 -8.38 9.70
N ASP A 26 -8.30 -7.18 9.42
CA ASP A 26 -8.71 -6.87 8.02
C ASP A 26 -7.99 -5.71 7.31
N GLY A 27 -7.13 -4.95 8.00
CA GLY A 27 -6.48 -3.79 7.36
C GLY A 27 -5.28 -4.17 6.48
N LEU A 28 -4.48 -5.16 6.89
CA LEU A 28 -3.24 -5.51 6.18
C LEU A 28 -3.51 -6.14 4.81
N ASP A 29 -4.53 -6.99 4.71
CA ASP A 29 -4.91 -7.61 3.44
C ASP A 29 -5.53 -6.59 2.47
N GLU A 30 -6.26 -5.60 2.98
CA GLU A 30 -6.75 -4.46 2.18
C GLU A 30 -5.59 -3.64 1.61
N TYR A 31 -4.60 -3.27 2.45
CA TYR A 31 -3.42 -2.54 1.97
C TYR A 31 -2.60 -3.32 0.96
N ARG A 32 -2.46 -4.64 1.16
CA ARG A 32 -1.81 -5.52 0.19
C ARG A 32 -2.54 -5.51 -1.14
N THR A 33 -3.85 -5.77 -1.09
CA THR A 33 -4.70 -5.84 -2.29
C THR A 33 -4.65 -4.53 -3.06
N GLU A 34 -4.73 -3.40 -2.36
CA GLU A 34 -4.67 -2.08 -2.96
C GLU A 34 -3.30 -1.79 -3.58
N ALA A 35 -2.20 -2.14 -2.90
CA ALA A 35 -0.85 -1.97 -3.44
C ALA A 35 -0.63 -2.84 -4.70
N ASP A 36 -1.06 -4.10 -4.68
CA ASP A 36 -0.96 -5.00 -5.83
C ASP A 36 -1.82 -4.51 -7.01
N ARG A 37 -3.03 -3.98 -6.72
CA ARG A 37 -3.90 -3.34 -7.73
C ARG A 37 -3.23 -2.13 -8.37
N LEU A 38 -2.70 -1.21 -7.55
CA LEU A 38 -2.01 0.00 -8.02
C LEU A 38 -0.76 -0.34 -8.84
N LEU A 39 0.00 -1.36 -8.45
CA LEU A 39 1.13 -1.85 -9.23
C LEU A 39 0.66 -2.37 -10.60
N GLY A 40 -0.36 -3.23 -10.64
CA GLY A 40 -0.91 -3.75 -11.88
C GLY A 40 -1.42 -2.65 -12.82
N GLU A 41 -2.11 -1.66 -12.28
CA GLU A 41 -2.57 -0.48 -13.03
C GLU A 41 -1.41 0.35 -13.57
N THR A 42 -0.35 0.53 -12.78
CA THR A 42 0.85 1.25 -13.20
C THR A 42 1.57 0.52 -14.33
N VAL A 43 1.72 -0.80 -14.23
CA VAL A 43 2.35 -1.63 -15.28
C VAL A 43 1.50 -1.62 -16.56
N ALA A 44 0.18 -1.58 -16.45
CA ALA A 44 -0.73 -1.49 -17.59
C ALA A 44 -0.62 -0.16 -18.37
N LEU A 45 0.04 0.86 -17.83
CA LEU A 45 0.36 2.11 -18.55
C LEU A 45 1.53 1.96 -19.52
N ILE A 46 2.30 0.87 -19.44
CA ILE A 46 3.42 0.62 -20.36
C ILE A 46 2.84 0.33 -21.76
N PRO A 47 3.34 1.01 -22.82
CA PRO A 47 2.89 0.76 -24.18
C PRO A 47 3.04 -0.70 -24.60
N ALA A 48 2.09 -1.23 -25.38
CA ALA A 48 2.09 -2.63 -25.79
C ALA A 48 3.33 -3.07 -26.59
N ASN A 49 3.98 -2.16 -27.32
CA ASN A 49 5.24 -2.47 -28.00
C ASN A 49 6.43 -2.64 -27.04
N LEU A 50 6.29 -2.21 -25.79
CA LEU A 50 7.28 -2.34 -24.71
C LEU A 50 6.83 -3.33 -23.63
N GLU A 51 5.84 -4.17 -23.91
CA GLU A 51 5.25 -5.08 -22.93
C GLU A 51 6.33 -5.93 -22.22
N PRO A 52 6.30 -6.02 -20.87
CA PRO A 52 7.30 -6.77 -20.11
C PRO A 52 7.30 -8.26 -20.45
N GLN A 53 8.48 -8.83 -20.75
CA GLN A 53 8.60 -10.23 -21.18
C GLN A 53 8.75 -11.22 -20.01
N SER A 54 9.29 -10.75 -18.89
CA SER A 54 9.36 -11.45 -17.60
C SER A 54 10.02 -10.52 -16.58
N GLY A 55 9.76 -10.71 -15.29
CA GLY A 55 10.29 -9.83 -14.25
C GLY A 55 10.41 -10.51 -12.90
N PHE A 56 10.79 -9.70 -11.91
CA PHE A 56 10.71 -10.06 -10.50
C PHE A 56 9.67 -9.18 -9.83
N SER A 57 8.73 -9.81 -9.13
CA SER A 57 7.66 -9.13 -8.39
C SER A 57 7.82 -9.41 -6.91
N GLU A 58 7.61 -8.39 -6.08
CA GLU A 58 7.64 -8.49 -4.63
C GLU A 58 6.51 -7.66 -4.04
N SER A 59 5.89 -8.17 -2.97
CA SER A 59 4.77 -7.53 -2.29
C SER A 59 4.87 -7.84 -0.79
N GLU A 60 5.24 -6.84 0.01
CA GLU A 60 5.54 -7.04 1.42
C GLU A 60 5.30 -5.79 2.29
N PRO A 61 5.07 -5.97 3.60
CA PRO A 61 4.92 -4.85 4.52
C PRO A 61 6.26 -4.15 4.79
N ARG A 62 6.20 -2.83 4.94
CA ARG A 62 7.32 -1.95 5.25
C ARG A 62 7.05 -1.14 6.51
N TYR A 63 8.14 -0.82 7.21
CA TYR A 63 8.11 -0.06 8.45
C TYR A 63 9.24 0.99 8.43
N ALA A 64 8.90 2.25 8.66
CA ALA A 64 9.89 3.31 8.82
C ALA A 64 10.38 3.32 10.28
N SER A 65 11.47 2.60 10.57
CA SER A 65 12.11 2.69 11.89
C SER A 65 12.67 4.10 12.09
N LYS A 66 12.14 4.83 13.07
CA LYS A 66 12.59 6.20 13.37
C LYS A 66 13.86 6.26 14.21
N SER A 67 14.24 5.15 14.86
CA SER A 67 15.38 5.12 15.79
C SER A 67 15.77 3.71 16.23
N GLY A 68 16.54 2.98 15.41
CA GLY A 68 17.33 1.81 15.85
C GLY A 68 16.55 0.57 16.31
N GLY A 69 15.21 0.57 16.20
CA GLY A 69 14.32 -0.54 16.53
C GLY A 69 12.91 -0.23 16.02
N ALA A 70 12.14 -1.28 15.73
CA ALA A 70 10.74 -1.14 15.32
C ALA A 70 9.85 -0.88 16.54
N SER A 71 9.06 0.18 16.50
CA SER A 71 8.00 0.49 17.47
C SER A 71 6.63 0.24 16.84
N ALA A 72 5.63 -0.13 17.65
CA ALA A 72 4.23 -0.23 17.20
C ALA A 72 3.65 1.11 16.69
N SER A 73 4.30 2.23 17.02
CA SER A 73 3.95 3.57 16.54
C SER A 73 4.66 3.98 15.25
N ASP A 74 5.53 3.14 14.70
CA ASP A 74 6.25 3.47 13.48
C ASP A 74 5.30 3.47 12.27
N PRO A 75 5.45 4.42 11.33
CA PRO A 75 4.67 4.38 10.09
C PRO A 75 4.91 3.07 9.36
N ALA A 76 3.81 2.36 9.06
CA ALA A 76 3.80 1.16 8.27
C ALA A 76 3.05 1.41 6.96
N TRP A 77 3.49 0.75 5.89
CA TRP A 77 2.80 0.75 4.61
C TRP A 77 3.04 -0.59 3.92
N TRP A 78 2.20 -0.93 2.94
CA TRP A 78 2.45 -2.07 2.07
C TRP A 78 3.20 -1.61 0.82
N GLN A 79 4.23 -2.34 0.39
CA GLN A 79 4.98 -2.03 -0.82
C GLN A 79 4.87 -3.20 -1.81
N ALA A 80 4.30 -2.91 -2.97
CA ALA A 80 4.37 -3.76 -4.15
C ALA A 80 5.39 -3.18 -5.14
N ARG A 81 6.22 -4.04 -5.72
CA ARG A 81 7.30 -3.66 -6.65
C ARG A 81 7.43 -4.69 -7.76
N ASP A 82 7.55 -4.20 -8.98
CA ASP A 82 7.99 -4.98 -10.13
C ASP A 82 9.33 -4.48 -10.67
N VAL A 83 10.21 -5.42 -10.98
CA VAL A 83 11.40 -5.22 -11.80
C VAL A 83 11.13 -5.87 -13.14
N LEU A 84 11.00 -5.05 -14.18
CA LEU A 84 10.53 -5.46 -15.49
C LEU A 84 11.68 -5.59 -16.48
N ASN A 85 11.68 -6.67 -17.28
CA ASN A 85 12.47 -6.73 -18.50
C ASN A 85 11.59 -6.31 -19.68
N LEU A 86 11.81 -5.09 -20.16
CA LEU A 86 11.08 -4.53 -21.31
C LEU A 86 11.61 -5.12 -22.63
N ALA A 87 10.86 -4.90 -23.72
CA ALA A 87 11.31 -5.21 -25.07
C ALA A 87 12.68 -4.58 -25.38
N ALA A 88 13.50 -5.28 -26.16
CA ALA A 88 14.84 -4.85 -26.55
C ALA A 88 14.79 -3.75 -27.64
N GLU A 89 14.25 -2.59 -27.28
CA GLU A 89 14.18 -1.39 -28.11
C GLU A 89 15.11 -0.30 -27.57
N THR A 90 15.58 0.58 -28.45
CA THR A 90 16.32 1.78 -28.02
C THR A 90 15.41 2.64 -27.13
N ASP A 91 15.96 3.08 -26.00
CA ASP A 91 15.26 3.92 -25.01
C ASP A 91 13.98 3.30 -24.40
N ALA A 92 13.82 1.97 -24.44
CA ALA A 92 12.63 1.27 -23.90
C ALA A 92 12.27 1.71 -22.47
N SER A 93 13.24 1.75 -21.56
CA SER A 93 13.02 2.18 -20.17
C SER A 93 12.57 3.64 -20.05
N ALA A 94 13.17 4.54 -20.83
CA ALA A 94 12.82 5.96 -20.80
C ALA A 94 11.42 6.20 -21.37
N ASN A 95 11.08 5.50 -22.46
CA ASN A 95 9.76 5.58 -23.09
C ASN A 95 8.67 4.99 -22.20
N ALA A 96 8.93 3.87 -21.52
CA ALA A 96 8.01 3.29 -20.55
C ALA A 96 7.79 4.22 -19.34
N ALA A 97 8.87 4.79 -18.78
CA ALA A 97 8.77 5.75 -17.69
C ALA A 97 7.97 6.99 -18.06
N ALA A 98 8.18 7.54 -19.26
CA ALA A 98 7.42 8.68 -19.76
C ALA A 98 5.93 8.36 -19.93
N ALA A 99 5.59 7.18 -20.46
CA ALA A 99 4.20 6.74 -20.61
C ALA A 99 3.51 6.58 -19.25
N ILE A 100 4.19 5.96 -18.28
CA ILE A 100 3.70 5.82 -16.90
C ILE A 100 3.46 7.20 -16.29
N ALA A 101 4.41 8.13 -16.40
CA ALA A 101 4.29 9.48 -15.87
C ALA A 101 3.07 10.23 -16.42
N VAL A 102 2.85 10.15 -17.74
CA VAL A 102 1.68 10.74 -18.40
C VAL A 102 0.38 10.11 -17.89
N GLY A 103 0.33 8.78 -17.79
CA GLY A 103 -0.86 8.07 -17.32
C GLY A 103 -1.21 8.40 -15.86
N LEU A 104 -0.22 8.39 -14.96
CA LEU A 104 -0.40 8.76 -13.56
C LEU A 104 -0.85 10.21 -13.41
N THR A 105 -0.25 11.13 -14.16
CA THR A 105 -0.65 12.55 -14.14
C THR A 105 -2.09 12.74 -14.64
N ALA A 106 -2.49 12.00 -15.69
CA ALA A 106 -3.86 12.03 -16.19
C ALA A 106 -4.88 11.47 -15.19
N ASP A 107 -4.48 10.52 -14.34
CA ASP A 107 -5.28 10.00 -13.20
C ASP A 107 -5.20 10.89 -11.94
N GLY A 108 -4.59 12.07 -12.04
CA GLY A 108 -4.56 13.07 -10.97
C GLY A 108 -3.47 12.83 -9.91
N TRP A 109 -2.53 11.93 -10.16
CA TRP A 109 -1.32 11.84 -9.34
C TRP A 109 -0.42 13.04 -9.62
N ARG A 110 0.32 13.47 -8.61
CA ARG A 110 1.28 14.58 -8.74
C ARG A 110 2.70 14.08 -8.61
N GLU A 111 3.57 14.58 -9.47
CA GLU A 111 5.00 14.34 -9.37
C GLU A 111 5.54 14.78 -8.01
N SER A 112 6.40 13.94 -7.44
CA SER A 112 7.06 14.18 -6.17
C SER A 112 8.38 13.44 -6.15
N THR A 113 9.33 13.97 -5.40
CA THR A 113 10.60 13.30 -5.17
C THR A 113 10.42 12.20 -4.12
N VAL A 114 10.76 10.95 -4.47
CA VAL A 114 10.66 9.80 -3.57
C VAL A 114 12.05 9.31 -3.20
N ARG A 115 12.25 8.99 -1.92
CA ARG A 115 13.49 8.41 -1.42
C ARG A 115 13.36 6.88 -1.40
N GLU A 116 14.27 6.18 -2.09
CA GLU A 116 14.35 4.73 -1.99
C GLU A 116 14.83 4.33 -0.58
N THR A 117 14.06 3.45 0.06
CA THR A 117 14.23 3.10 1.48
C THR A 117 15.33 2.07 1.74
N GLU A 118 15.96 1.51 0.70
CA GLU A 118 17.15 0.66 0.85
C GLU A 118 18.41 1.54 0.86
N GLY A 119 18.88 1.89 2.06
CA GLY A 119 20.07 2.73 2.27
C GLY A 119 19.83 4.24 2.20
N GLY A 120 18.62 4.71 1.85
CA GLY A 120 18.18 6.11 1.98
C GLY A 120 18.95 7.13 1.14
N ALA A 121 19.87 6.69 0.29
CA ALA A 121 20.80 7.53 -0.46
C ALA A 121 20.33 7.83 -1.88
N ARG A 122 19.35 7.09 -2.41
CA ARG A 122 18.82 7.30 -3.76
C ARG A 122 17.52 8.08 -3.72
N ILE A 123 17.53 9.17 -4.45
CA ILE A 123 16.38 10.00 -4.76
C ILE A 123 15.96 9.63 -6.17
N THR A 124 14.68 9.33 -6.34
CA THR A 124 14.09 9.02 -7.65
C THR A 124 12.84 9.87 -7.87
N ASP A 125 12.45 10.01 -9.13
CA ASP A 125 11.17 10.58 -9.50
C ASP A 125 10.05 9.62 -9.08
N GLY A 126 8.97 10.16 -8.52
CA GLY A 126 7.82 9.38 -8.12
C GLY A 126 6.55 10.19 -8.11
N PHE A 127 5.46 9.57 -7.70
CA PHE A 127 4.12 10.14 -7.79
C PHE A 127 3.37 9.95 -6.48
N ARG A 128 2.55 10.94 -6.11
CA ARG A 128 1.67 10.88 -4.95
C ARG A 128 0.27 11.38 -5.31
N LYS A 129 -0.74 10.60 -4.91
CA LYS A 129 -2.14 11.03 -4.92
C LYS A 129 -2.51 11.48 -3.52
N ASP A 130 -3.18 12.62 -3.40
CA ASP A 130 -3.82 12.95 -2.12
C ASP A 130 -5.03 12.04 -1.97
N LEU A 131 -5.15 11.43 -0.80
CA LEU A 131 -6.37 10.73 -0.43
C LEU A 131 -7.31 11.77 0.19
N ASP A 132 -8.53 11.87 -0.35
CA ASP A 132 -9.59 12.73 0.19
C ASP A 132 -9.95 12.25 1.61
N GLY A 133 -9.25 12.80 2.62
CA GLY A 133 -9.42 12.38 4.02
C GLY A 133 -8.41 12.96 5.02
N GLY A 134 -7.35 13.62 4.57
CA GLY A 134 -6.45 14.38 5.45
C GLY A 134 -6.92 15.81 5.62
N ASP A 135 -7.87 16.04 6.52
CA ASP A 135 -8.24 17.41 6.92
C ASP A 135 -6.97 18.15 7.32
N GLY A 136 -6.66 19.21 6.57
CA GLY A 136 -5.42 19.98 6.64
C GLY A 136 -5.30 20.79 7.93
N THR A 137 -5.20 20.10 9.07
CA THR A 137 -4.83 20.68 10.36
C THR A 137 -3.62 19.96 10.92
N SER A 138 -2.44 20.40 10.49
CA SER A 138 -1.26 20.42 11.35
C SER A 138 -0.75 21.85 11.34
N ARG A 139 -1.03 22.54 12.45
CA ARG A 139 -0.43 23.83 12.81
C ARG A 139 1.02 23.63 13.21
#